data_AF-A0A6J3M828-F1
#
_entry.id   AF-A0A6J3M828-F1
#
_cell.length_a   1.000
_cell.length_b   1.000
_cell.length_c   1.000
_cell.angle_alpha   90.00
_cell.angle_beta   90.00
_cell.angle_gamma   90.00
#
_symmetry.space_group_name_H-M   'P 1'
#
loop_
_entity.id
_entity.type
_entity.pdbx_description
1 polymer ?
#
loop_
_entity_poly.entity_id
_entity_poly.type
_entity_poly.pdbx_seq_one_letter_code
_entity_poly.pdbx_strand_id
1 'polypeptide(L)'
;VFYCTSYETCERQAKLFLNEPIVGFDLEWETFASLKKHGAKQNVSLIQIASESQIGLFHVACFKGTTPEELMPPSLRTLLESESITKTGVNVVGDANRMRTFFQIEMKGLMELSHLYRIVRYSEQSPDMVNFKLCGLAMQVKDVLRLPLKKDETRVSRWSNKLNAQQIEYAAADAYAGFHLYHALENLRIVMDPRPPRPAFYE
;
A
#
# COMPACT_ATOMS: atom_id res chain seq x y z
N VAL A 1 -7.88 9.05 10.58
CA VAL A 1 -7.29 7.69 10.59
C VAL A 1 -8.21 6.76 11.38
N PHE A 2 -8.66 5.66 10.78
CA PHE A 2 -9.46 4.62 11.41
C PHE A 2 -8.56 3.44 11.78
N TYR A 3 -8.18 3.32 13.05
CA TYR A 3 -7.45 2.17 13.54
C TYR A 3 -8.42 1.05 13.95
N CYS A 4 -8.46 -0.02 13.15
CA CYS A 4 -9.48 -1.04 13.23
C CYS A 4 -8.88 -2.35 13.74
N THR A 5 -9.31 -2.80 14.93
CA THR A 5 -8.77 -4.00 15.61
C THR A 5 -9.78 -5.14 15.74
N SER A 6 -10.99 -5.01 15.21
CA SER A 6 -12.00 -6.07 15.19
C SER A 6 -12.51 -6.28 13.77
N TYR A 7 -12.95 -7.50 13.48
CA TYR A 7 -13.47 -7.89 12.18
C TYR A 7 -14.63 -6.98 11.75
N GLU A 8 -15.56 -6.71 12.66
CA GLU A 8 -16.77 -5.91 12.42
C GLU A 8 -16.42 -4.45 12.14
N THR A 9 -15.42 -3.91 12.86
CA THR A 9 -14.97 -2.53 12.64
C THR A 9 -14.27 -2.44 11.28
N CYS A 10 -13.40 -3.39 10.96
CA CYS A 10 -12.74 -3.42 9.65
C CYS A 10 -13.74 -3.56 8.50
N GLU A 11 -14.74 -4.44 8.62
CA GLU A 11 -15.79 -4.60 7.62
C GLU A 11 -16.56 -3.29 7.38
N ARG A 12 -16.94 -2.60 8.46
CA ARG A 12 -17.65 -1.32 8.36
C ARG A 12 -16.80 -0.24 7.71
N GLN A 13 -15.53 -0.11 8.11
CA GLN A 13 -14.66 0.96 7.60
C GLN A 13 -14.16 0.69 6.17
N ALA A 14 -13.95 -0.57 5.78
CA ALA A 14 -13.54 -0.93 4.43
C ALA A 14 -14.57 -0.50 3.36
N LYS A 15 -15.87 -0.50 3.71
CA LYS A 15 -16.94 -0.01 2.82
C LYS A 15 -16.76 1.43 2.36
N LEU A 16 -16.12 2.26 3.18
CA LEU A 16 -15.91 3.67 2.85
C LEU A 16 -14.95 3.86 1.68
N PHE A 17 -14.19 2.82 1.29
CA PHE A 17 -13.21 2.88 0.22
C PHE A 17 -13.67 2.17 -1.07
N LEU A 18 -14.84 1.51 -1.08
CA LEU A 18 -15.29 0.70 -2.22
C LEU A 18 -15.63 1.51 -3.49
N ASN A 19 -15.84 2.82 -3.34
CA ASN A 19 -16.13 3.72 -4.45
C ASN A 19 -14.93 4.63 -4.80
N GLU A 20 -13.79 4.45 -4.12
CA GLU A 20 -12.59 5.22 -4.42
C GLU A 20 -11.97 4.68 -5.72
N PRO A 21 -11.68 5.52 -6.72
CA PRO A 21 -11.06 5.04 -7.95
C PRO A 21 -9.59 4.62 -7.73
N ILE A 22 -8.94 5.23 -6.72
CA ILE A 22 -7.52 5.06 -6.42
C ILE A 22 -7.35 5.15 -4.90
N VAL A 23 -6.55 4.25 -4.34
CA VAL A 23 -6.16 4.25 -2.94
C VAL A 23 -4.66 4.00 -2.80
N GLY A 24 -4.02 4.69 -1.86
CA GLY A 24 -2.71 4.31 -1.36
C GLY A 24 -2.80 3.00 -0.58
N PHE A 25 -1.84 2.11 -0.78
CA PHE A 25 -1.83 0.77 -0.19
C PHE A 25 -0.42 0.44 0.34
N ASP A 26 -0.36 -0.16 1.53
CA ASP A 26 0.86 -0.72 2.10
C ASP A 26 0.54 -1.84 3.12
N LEU A 27 1.53 -2.67 3.43
CA LEU A 27 1.43 -3.74 4.42
C LEU A 27 2.50 -3.62 5.49
N GLU A 28 2.19 -4.05 6.72
CA GLU A 28 3.18 -4.26 7.77
C GLU A 28 3.09 -5.67 8.34
N TRP A 29 4.24 -6.23 8.69
CA TRP A 29 4.40 -7.60 9.15
C TRP A 29 5.54 -7.73 10.17
N GLU A 30 5.52 -8.80 10.97
CA GLU A 30 6.58 -9.06 11.95
C GLU A 30 7.95 -9.15 11.29
N THR A 31 8.93 -8.38 11.80
CA THR A 31 10.26 -8.21 11.17
C THR A 31 10.96 -9.54 10.88
N PHE A 32 10.77 -10.53 11.75
CA PHE A 32 11.40 -11.86 11.64
C PHE A 32 10.41 -12.96 11.25
N ALA A 33 9.29 -12.60 10.62
CA ALA A 33 8.31 -13.57 10.13
C ALA A 33 8.91 -14.48 9.06
N SER A 34 9.14 -15.74 9.44
CA SER A 34 9.38 -16.82 8.47
C SER A 34 8.11 -17.14 7.69
N LEU A 35 8.21 -17.11 6.35
CA LEU A 35 7.11 -17.50 5.45
C LEU A 35 6.64 -18.95 5.63
N LYS A 36 7.49 -19.83 6.17
CA LYS A 36 7.19 -21.26 6.36
C LYS A 36 6.69 -21.59 7.76
N LYS A 37 7.13 -20.86 8.78
CA LYS A 37 6.88 -21.19 10.19
C LYS A 37 5.78 -20.36 10.84
N HIS A 38 5.47 -19.19 10.29
CA HIS A 38 4.46 -18.30 10.86
C HIS A 38 3.26 -18.17 9.92
N GLY A 39 2.10 -17.88 10.51
CA GLY A 39 0.84 -17.78 9.78
C GLY A 39 0.58 -16.38 9.23
N ALA A 40 -0.67 -16.16 8.79
CA ALA A 40 -1.10 -14.92 8.16
C ALA A 40 -0.89 -13.69 9.05
N LYS A 41 -1.22 -13.78 10.34
CA LYS A 41 -1.12 -12.64 11.27
C LYS A 41 0.28 -12.07 11.44
N GLN A 42 1.32 -12.90 11.39
CA GLN A 42 2.70 -12.42 11.49
C GLN A 42 3.25 -11.98 10.15
N ASN A 43 2.78 -12.60 9.05
CA ASN A 43 3.28 -12.29 7.72
C ASN A 43 2.53 -11.16 7.02
N VAL A 44 1.34 -10.81 7.48
CA VAL A 44 0.51 -9.67 7.07
C VAL A 44 -0.27 -9.26 8.31
N SER A 45 0.34 -8.42 9.14
CA SER A 45 -0.25 -8.03 10.42
C SER A 45 -1.24 -6.90 10.26
N LEU A 46 -0.90 -5.92 9.41
CA LEU A 46 -1.65 -4.70 9.20
C LEU A 46 -1.76 -4.41 7.70
N ILE A 47 -2.97 -4.13 7.23
CA ILE A 47 -3.24 -3.66 5.87
C ILE A 47 -3.60 -2.18 5.97
N GLN A 48 -2.91 -1.34 5.21
CA GLN A 48 -3.13 0.11 5.20
C GLN A 48 -3.76 0.52 3.87
N ILE A 49 -4.85 1.30 3.95
CA ILE A 49 -5.52 1.87 2.79
C ILE A 49 -5.71 3.36 3.04
N ALA A 50 -5.40 4.20 2.06
CA ALA A 50 -5.59 5.63 2.14
C ALA A 50 -6.29 6.17 0.90
N SER A 51 -7.25 7.07 1.07
CA SER A 51 -7.77 7.94 0.02
C SER A 51 -7.55 9.40 0.43
N GLU A 52 -8.05 10.35 -0.35
CA GLU A 52 -7.86 11.78 -0.09
C GLU A 52 -8.31 12.19 1.32
N SER A 53 -9.48 11.69 1.75
CA SER A 53 -10.17 12.15 2.96
C SER A 53 -9.98 11.24 4.18
N GLN A 54 -9.45 10.02 4.00
CA GLN A 54 -9.46 9.01 5.05
C GLN A 54 -8.36 7.97 4.90
N ILE A 55 -7.97 7.39 6.03
CA ILE A 55 -6.95 6.34 6.14
C ILE A 55 -7.51 5.22 7.02
N GLY A 56 -7.53 4.00 6.50
CA GLY A 56 -7.91 2.78 7.20
C GLY A 56 -6.68 1.94 7.54
N LEU A 57 -6.51 1.66 8.83
CA LEU A 57 -5.48 0.75 9.35
C LEU A 57 -6.19 -0.53 9.81
N PHE A 58 -6.25 -1.52 8.93
CA PHE A 58 -6.96 -2.79 9.14
C PHE A 58 -6.03 -3.81 9.79
N HIS A 59 -6.09 -3.90 11.11
CA HIS A 59 -5.12 -4.64 11.91
C HIS A 59 -5.57 -6.09 12.14
N VAL A 60 -5.45 -6.89 11.08
CA VAL A 60 -5.91 -8.29 11.02
C VAL A 60 -5.27 -9.18 12.10
N ALA A 61 -4.05 -8.86 12.55
CA ALA A 61 -3.41 -9.60 13.64
C ALA A 61 -4.18 -9.55 14.97
N CYS A 62 -4.94 -8.47 15.21
CA CYS A 62 -5.76 -8.32 16.43
C CYS A 62 -7.07 -9.11 16.43
N PHE A 63 -7.49 -9.69 15.30
CA PHE A 63 -8.76 -10.40 15.24
C PHE A 63 -8.69 -11.70 16.04
N LYS A 64 -9.84 -12.26 16.45
CA LYS A 64 -9.87 -13.54 17.17
C LYS A 64 -9.58 -14.74 16.24
N GLY A 65 -9.97 -14.63 14.98
CA GLY A 65 -9.80 -15.68 13.97
C GLY A 65 -8.35 -16.06 13.70
N THR A 66 -8.17 -17.17 13.00
CA THR A 66 -6.86 -17.73 12.64
C THR A 66 -6.78 -18.18 11.19
N THR A 67 -7.91 -18.42 10.52
CA THR A 67 -7.93 -18.76 9.09
C THR A 67 -8.01 -17.49 8.24
N PRO A 68 -7.62 -17.54 6.95
CA PRO A 68 -7.78 -16.43 6.02
C PRO A 68 -9.18 -15.82 5.99
N GLU A 69 -10.22 -16.66 6.04
CA GLU A 69 -11.63 -16.26 5.96
C GLU A 69 -12.06 -15.51 7.22
N GLU A 70 -11.64 -15.98 8.39
CA GLU A 70 -11.92 -15.32 9.68
C GLU A 70 -11.10 -14.04 9.87
N LEU A 71 -10.05 -13.85 9.06
CA LEU A 71 -9.14 -12.73 9.13
C LEU A 71 -9.35 -11.68 8.04
N MET A 72 -10.17 -12.00 7.03
CA MET A 72 -10.44 -11.11 5.91
C MET A 72 -11.92 -10.71 5.84
N PRO A 73 -12.26 -9.46 6.22
CA PRO A 73 -13.59 -8.92 6.02
C PRO A 73 -13.98 -8.87 4.53
N PRO A 74 -15.24 -9.19 4.15
CA PRO A 74 -15.65 -9.25 2.76
C PRO A 74 -15.42 -7.95 2.00
N SER A 75 -15.74 -6.79 2.59
CA SER A 75 -15.56 -5.49 1.93
C SER A 75 -14.07 -5.18 1.70
N LEU A 76 -13.19 -5.60 2.62
CA LEU A 76 -11.75 -5.44 2.42
C LEU A 76 -11.24 -6.35 1.30
N ARG A 77 -11.70 -7.61 1.24
CA ARG A 77 -11.42 -8.51 0.12
C ARG A 77 -11.86 -7.91 -1.21
N THR A 78 -13.12 -7.46 -1.30
CA THR A 78 -13.68 -6.85 -2.52
C THR A 78 -12.83 -5.67 -3.00
N LEU A 79 -12.38 -4.82 -2.08
CA LEU A 79 -11.50 -3.70 -2.42
C LEU A 79 -10.16 -4.18 -3.04
N LEU A 80 -9.54 -5.16 -2.40
CA LEU A 80 -8.22 -5.67 -2.80
C LEU A 80 -8.26 -6.38 -4.16
N GLU A 81 -9.33 -7.15 -4.42
CA GLU A 81 -9.54 -7.92 -5.65
C GLU A 81 -10.17 -7.08 -6.79
N SER A 82 -10.59 -5.83 -6.52
CA SER A 82 -11.23 -4.99 -7.55
C SER A 82 -10.23 -4.41 -8.55
N GLU A 83 -10.45 -4.64 -9.85
CA GLU A 83 -9.73 -3.97 -10.94
C GLU A 83 -10.13 -2.50 -11.11
N SER A 84 -11.32 -2.10 -10.64
CA SER A 84 -11.80 -0.71 -10.75
C SER A 84 -11.18 0.24 -9.72
N ILE A 85 -10.53 -0.32 -8.69
CA ILE A 85 -9.87 0.44 -7.62
C ILE A 85 -8.37 0.24 -7.78
N THR A 86 -7.66 1.30 -8.17
CA THR A 86 -6.20 1.25 -8.27
C THR A 86 -5.58 1.27 -6.89
N LYS A 87 -4.72 0.30 -6.56
CA LYS A 87 -3.90 0.28 -5.35
C LYS A 87 -2.50 0.76 -5.71
N THR A 88 -2.08 1.87 -5.12
CA THR A 88 -0.78 2.49 -5.43
C THR A 88 0.16 2.44 -4.23
N GLY A 89 1.42 2.09 -4.50
CA GLY A 89 2.46 1.92 -3.49
C GLY A 89 3.83 1.69 -4.11
N VAL A 90 4.84 1.45 -3.27
CA VAL A 90 6.19 1.07 -3.70
C VAL A 90 6.43 -0.39 -3.35
N ASN A 91 6.86 -1.18 -4.33
CA ASN A 91 6.94 -2.64 -4.24
C ASN A 91 5.58 -3.32 -3.99
N VAL A 92 4.51 -2.75 -4.56
CA VAL A 92 3.12 -3.21 -4.34
C VAL A 92 2.90 -4.66 -4.79
N VAL A 93 3.66 -5.13 -5.78
CA VAL A 93 3.65 -6.53 -6.23
C VAL A 93 4.20 -7.47 -5.16
N GLY A 94 5.22 -7.03 -4.43
CA GLY A 94 5.78 -7.78 -3.30
C GLY A 94 4.72 -8.00 -2.22
N ASP A 95 3.94 -6.97 -1.93
CA ASP A 95 2.83 -7.04 -0.99
C ASP A 95 1.68 -7.90 -1.50
N ALA A 96 1.31 -7.78 -2.79
CA ALA A 96 0.30 -8.61 -3.42
C ALA A 96 0.67 -10.10 -3.39
N ASN A 97 1.94 -10.44 -3.64
CA ASN A 97 2.45 -11.81 -3.52
C ASN A 97 2.31 -12.35 -2.09
N ARG A 98 2.54 -11.49 -1.09
CA ARG A 98 2.38 -11.83 0.32
C ARG A 98 0.90 -12.04 0.66
N MET A 99 0.00 -11.19 0.16
CA MET A 99 -1.45 -11.37 0.28
C MET A 99 -1.93 -12.67 -0.35
N ARG A 100 -1.48 -12.99 -1.57
CA ARG A 100 -1.75 -14.26 -2.23
C ARG A 100 -1.31 -15.46 -1.39
N THR A 101 -0.09 -15.40 -0.85
CA THR A 101 0.50 -16.49 -0.06
C THR A 101 -0.26 -16.78 1.23
N PHE A 102 -0.66 -15.74 1.98
CA PHE A 102 -1.22 -15.90 3.33
C PHE A 102 -2.74 -15.80 3.40
N PHE A 103 -3.37 -15.17 2.41
CA PHE A 103 -4.81 -14.93 2.39
C PHE A 103 -5.52 -15.49 1.16
N GLN A 104 -4.79 -16.02 0.16
CA GLN A 104 -5.35 -16.48 -1.10
C GLN A 104 -6.19 -15.37 -1.77
N ILE A 105 -5.68 -14.13 -1.70
CA ILE A 105 -6.27 -12.96 -2.32
C ILE A 105 -5.46 -12.61 -3.56
N GLU A 106 -6.14 -12.64 -4.70
CA GLU A 106 -5.61 -12.19 -5.98
C GLU A 106 -5.85 -10.69 -6.12
N MET A 107 -4.90 -9.89 -5.63
CA MET A 107 -5.02 -8.43 -5.76
C MET A 107 -5.00 -7.99 -7.22
N LYS A 108 -5.79 -6.94 -7.51
CA LYS A 108 -5.94 -6.32 -8.83
C LYS A 108 -5.70 -4.82 -8.77
N GLY A 109 -5.73 -4.08 -9.87
CA GLY A 109 -5.45 -2.64 -9.95
C GLY A 109 -4.07 -2.20 -9.42
N LEU A 110 -2.99 -2.95 -9.61
CA LEU A 110 -1.70 -2.70 -8.93
C LEU A 110 -0.81 -1.67 -9.66
N MET A 111 -0.66 -0.48 -9.08
CA MET A 111 0.13 0.63 -9.64
C MET A 111 1.46 0.84 -8.90
N GLU A 112 2.55 0.37 -9.50
CA GLU A 112 3.92 0.54 -8.98
C GLU A 112 4.43 1.97 -9.18
N LEU A 113 4.58 2.71 -8.08
CA LEU A 113 5.02 4.11 -8.10
C LEU A 113 6.45 4.28 -8.60
N SER A 114 7.34 3.32 -8.33
CA SER A 114 8.72 3.40 -8.82
C SER A 114 8.78 3.52 -10.34
N HIS A 115 7.92 2.81 -11.06
CA HIS A 115 7.91 2.88 -12.51
C HIS A 115 7.37 4.22 -13.01
N LEU A 116 6.26 4.70 -12.43
CA LEU A 116 5.69 6.01 -12.77
C LEU A 116 6.68 7.15 -12.47
N TYR A 117 7.36 7.11 -11.33
CA TYR A 117 8.40 8.07 -10.96
C TYR A 117 9.53 8.10 -11.99
N ARG A 118 9.99 6.94 -12.45
CA ARG A 118 11.06 6.84 -13.43
C ARG A 118 10.65 7.38 -14.79
N ILE A 119 9.41 7.17 -15.22
CA ILE A 119 8.85 7.81 -16.42
C ILE A 119 8.95 9.33 -16.28
N VAL A 120 8.37 9.88 -15.20
CA VAL A 120 8.35 11.32 -14.96
C VAL A 120 9.75 11.93 -14.88
N ARG A 121 10.71 11.21 -14.27
CA ARG A 121 12.07 11.73 -14.06
C ARG A 121 13.01 11.56 -15.24
N TYR A 122 12.83 10.51 -16.04
CA TYR A 122 13.88 10.09 -16.98
C TYR A 122 13.45 10.03 -18.44
N SER A 123 12.15 10.11 -18.77
CA SER A 123 11.71 9.97 -20.17
C SER A 123 12.30 11.02 -21.13
N GLU A 124 12.61 12.24 -20.66
CA GLU A 124 13.20 13.28 -21.51
C GLU A 124 14.73 13.18 -21.62
N GLN A 125 15.40 12.99 -20.49
CA GLN A 125 16.87 13.17 -20.40
C GLN A 125 17.64 11.84 -20.42
N SER A 126 17.02 10.73 -20.02
CA SER A 126 17.69 9.44 -19.88
C SER A 126 16.72 8.27 -20.04
N PRO A 127 16.13 8.04 -21.23
CA PRO A 127 15.09 7.03 -21.44
C PRO A 127 15.47 5.61 -20.96
N ASP A 128 16.75 5.24 -21.05
CA ASP A 128 17.27 3.94 -20.57
C ASP A 128 17.09 3.72 -19.06
N MET A 129 16.89 4.80 -18.30
CA MET A 129 16.61 4.76 -16.86
C MET A 129 15.13 4.48 -16.56
N VAL A 130 14.23 4.51 -17.55
CA VAL A 130 12.84 4.07 -17.43
C VAL A 130 12.80 2.55 -17.48
N ASN A 131 12.85 1.94 -16.29
CA ASN A 131 12.84 0.48 -16.10
C ASN A 131 12.13 0.13 -14.79
N PHE A 132 12.11 -1.15 -14.44
CA PHE A 132 11.33 -1.67 -13.31
C PHE A 132 12.08 -1.69 -11.97
N LYS A 133 13.25 -1.05 -11.87
CA LYS A 133 13.99 -0.99 -10.60
C LYS A 133 13.26 -0.09 -9.60
N LEU A 134 13.07 -0.62 -8.39
CA LEU A 134 12.41 0.08 -7.28
C LEU A 134 13.14 1.36 -6.87
N CYS A 135 12.36 2.35 -6.47
CA CYS A 135 12.80 3.62 -5.89
C CYS A 135 12.16 3.78 -4.51
N GLY A 136 12.92 4.11 -3.46
CA GLY A 136 12.35 4.19 -2.11
C GLY A 136 11.27 5.27 -1.99
N LEU A 137 10.13 4.96 -1.35
CA LEU A 137 9.00 5.88 -1.19
C LEU A 137 9.42 7.23 -0.60
N ALA A 138 10.19 7.23 0.49
CA ALA A 138 10.64 8.47 1.14
C ALA A 138 11.52 9.34 0.23
N MET A 139 12.31 8.73 -0.66
CA MET A 139 13.10 9.45 -1.65
C MET A 139 12.19 10.11 -2.69
N GLN A 140 11.24 9.35 -3.24
CA GLN A 140 10.29 9.87 -4.22
C GLN A 140 9.41 10.99 -3.64
N VAL A 141 8.91 10.81 -2.41
CA VAL A 141 8.10 11.82 -1.69
C VAL A 141 8.90 13.10 -1.46
N LYS A 142 10.13 13.01 -0.96
CA LYS A 142 11.01 14.18 -0.80
C LYS A 142 11.27 14.87 -2.14
N ASP A 143 11.43 14.09 -3.19
CA ASP A 143 11.79 14.62 -4.48
C ASP A 143 10.61 15.24 -5.26
N VAL A 144 9.41 14.66 -5.15
CA VAL A 144 8.23 15.11 -5.88
C VAL A 144 7.38 16.06 -5.05
N LEU A 145 7.12 15.72 -3.78
CA LEU A 145 6.25 16.49 -2.89
C LEU A 145 7.01 17.52 -2.04
N ARG A 146 8.36 17.44 -2.02
CA ARG A 146 9.23 18.29 -1.17
C ARG A 146 8.93 18.17 0.34
N LEU A 147 8.36 17.04 0.75
CA LEU A 147 8.03 16.73 2.13
C LEU A 147 8.94 15.62 2.68
N PRO A 148 9.28 15.64 3.99
CA PRO A 148 9.95 14.52 4.61
C PRO A 148 8.96 13.37 4.84
N LEU A 149 9.40 12.13 4.59
CA LEU A 149 8.72 10.93 5.06
C LEU A 149 9.65 10.21 6.04
N LYS A 150 9.24 10.13 7.30
CA LYS A 150 10.06 9.59 8.38
C LYS A 150 10.21 8.08 8.20
N LYS A 151 11.45 7.59 8.07
CA LYS A 151 11.80 6.17 8.11
C LYS A 151 12.65 5.93 9.35
N ASP A 152 12.00 5.72 10.48
CA ASP A 152 12.66 5.43 11.75
C ASP A 152 12.57 3.94 12.11
N GLU A 153 13.03 3.56 13.31
CA GLU A 153 13.04 2.19 13.80
C GLU A 153 11.63 1.58 13.95
N THR A 154 10.56 2.38 13.88
CA THR A 154 9.16 1.92 13.97
C THR A 154 8.84 0.86 12.91
N ARG A 155 9.53 0.91 11.75
CA ARG A 155 9.42 -0.10 10.70
C ARG A 155 9.79 -1.51 11.20
N VAL A 156 10.75 -1.60 12.11
CA VAL A 156 11.23 -2.85 12.72
C VAL A 156 10.53 -3.05 14.06
N SER A 157 9.24 -3.40 14.02
CA SER A 157 8.41 -3.50 15.22
C SER A 157 7.62 -4.81 15.29
N ARG A 158 6.95 -5.01 16.44
CA ARG A 158 6.00 -6.09 16.72
C ARG A 158 4.63 -5.72 16.17
N TRP A 159 4.47 -5.82 14.86
CA TRP A 159 3.26 -5.43 14.15
C TRP A 159 2.05 -6.31 14.43
N SER A 160 2.22 -7.50 15.04
CA SER A 160 1.11 -8.35 15.45
C SER A 160 0.46 -7.95 16.79
N ASN A 161 1.07 -7.01 17.52
CA ASN A 161 0.55 -6.44 18.76
C ASN A 161 -0.18 -5.13 18.51
N LYS A 162 -1.06 -4.73 19.45
CA LYS A 162 -1.71 -3.41 19.40
C LYS A 162 -0.69 -2.29 19.19
N LEU A 163 -1.01 -1.41 18.25
CA LEU A 163 -0.12 -0.36 17.80
C LEU A 163 -0.10 0.78 18.82
N ASN A 164 1.08 1.35 19.04
CA ASN A 164 1.21 2.63 19.72
C ASN A 164 0.99 3.80 18.75
N ALA A 165 0.96 5.02 19.27
CA ALA A 165 0.72 6.23 18.47
C ALA A 165 1.75 6.41 17.33
N GLN A 166 3.02 6.12 17.58
CA GLN A 166 4.09 6.24 16.58
C GLN A 166 3.92 5.23 15.43
N GLN A 167 3.52 4.00 15.72
CA GLN A 167 3.22 2.99 14.72
C GLN A 167 1.98 3.35 13.88
N ILE A 168 0.95 3.91 14.52
CA ILE A 168 -0.25 4.39 13.83
C ILE A 168 0.11 5.53 12.88
N GLU A 169 0.89 6.51 13.36
CA GLU A 169 1.33 7.64 12.54
C GLU A 169 2.20 7.20 11.36
N TYR A 170 3.18 6.32 11.62
CA TYR A 170 4.05 5.75 10.60
C TYR A 170 3.24 5.03 9.50
N ALA A 171 2.39 4.07 9.88
CA ALA A 171 1.64 3.25 8.92
C ALA A 171 0.59 4.09 8.16
N ALA A 172 0.00 5.09 8.82
CA ALA A 172 -0.90 6.03 8.15
C ALA A 172 -0.16 6.90 7.12
N ALA A 173 1.03 7.38 7.49
CA ALA A 173 1.85 8.22 6.62
C ALA A 173 2.32 7.48 5.36
N ASP A 174 2.73 6.22 5.47
CA ASP A 174 3.22 5.44 4.32
C ASP A 174 2.14 5.24 3.25
N ALA A 175 0.94 4.77 3.63
CA ALA A 175 -0.16 4.62 2.67
C ALA A 175 -0.63 5.97 2.11
N TYR A 176 -0.74 7.01 2.94
CA TYR A 176 -1.21 8.33 2.48
C TYR A 176 -0.18 9.03 1.57
N ALA A 177 1.10 8.84 1.84
CA ALA A 177 2.17 9.32 0.97
C ALA A 177 2.13 8.63 -0.39
N GLY A 178 1.86 7.32 -0.44
CA GLY A 178 1.65 6.59 -1.69
C GLY A 178 0.51 7.17 -2.54
N PHE A 179 -0.63 7.45 -1.90
CA PHE A 179 -1.79 8.10 -2.55
C PHE A 179 -1.42 9.47 -3.16
N HIS A 180 -0.84 10.38 -2.36
CA HIS A 180 -0.49 11.72 -2.82
C HIS A 180 0.61 11.72 -3.88
N LEU A 181 1.59 10.83 -3.73
CA LEU A 181 2.68 10.68 -4.68
C LEU A 181 2.16 10.24 -6.06
N TYR A 182 1.21 9.32 -6.11
CA TYR A 182 0.55 8.94 -7.37
C TYR A 182 -0.03 10.16 -8.09
N HIS A 183 -0.84 10.95 -7.40
CA HIS A 183 -1.51 12.11 -8.01
C HIS A 183 -0.52 13.16 -8.47
N ALA A 184 0.53 13.44 -7.69
CA ALA A 184 1.57 14.38 -8.09
C ALA A 184 2.35 13.89 -9.33
N LEU A 185 2.74 12.61 -9.35
CA LEU A 185 3.44 12.03 -10.49
C LEU A 185 2.57 11.98 -11.74
N GLU A 186 1.30 11.61 -11.60
CA GLU A 186 0.37 11.57 -12.74
C GLU A 186 0.12 12.95 -13.32
N ASN A 187 -0.01 13.98 -12.48
CA ASN A 187 -0.12 15.37 -12.91
C ASN A 187 1.13 15.81 -13.69
N LEU A 188 2.32 15.46 -13.19
CA LEU A 188 3.58 15.72 -13.91
C LEU A 188 3.64 14.97 -15.25
N ARG A 189 3.23 13.71 -15.29
CA ARG A 189 3.22 12.88 -16.51
C ARG A 189 2.30 13.46 -17.58
N ILE A 190 1.10 13.92 -17.20
CA ILE A 190 0.07 14.41 -18.14
C ILE A 190 0.54 15.64 -18.92
N VAL A 191 1.40 16.48 -18.32
CA VAL A 191 1.90 17.72 -18.92
C VAL A 191 3.20 17.56 -19.72
N MET A 192 3.81 16.36 -19.73
CA MET A 192 5.00 16.07 -20.54
C MET A 192 4.66 16.06 -22.05
N ASP A 193 5.62 16.43 -22.89
CA ASP A 193 5.50 16.43 -24.35
C ASP A 193 6.74 15.78 -25.03
N PRO A 194 6.60 14.63 -25.71
CA PRO A 194 5.36 13.85 -25.84
C PRO A 194 4.96 13.22 -24.50
N ARG A 195 3.64 13.12 -24.26
CA ARG A 195 3.11 12.46 -23.06
C ARG A 195 3.44 10.97 -23.09
N PRO A 196 4.28 10.45 -22.19
CA PRO A 196 4.56 9.02 -22.14
C PRO A 196 3.31 8.26 -21.67
N PRO A 197 3.09 7.01 -22.09
CA PRO A 197 1.96 6.22 -21.60
C PRO A 197 2.03 6.04 -20.09
N ARG A 198 0.88 5.90 -19.44
CA ARG A 198 0.83 5.49 -18.04
C ARG A 198 1.36 4.05 -17.93
N PRO A 199 2.09 3.68 -16.86
CA PRO A 199 2.39 2.28 -16.57
C PRO A 199 1.14 1.40 -16.63
N ALA A 200 1.29 0.22 -17.22
CA ALA A 200 0.31 -0.86 -17.02
C ALA A 200 0.31 -1.31 -15.56
N PHE A 201 -0.77 -1.95 -15.12
CA PHE A 201 -0.80 -2.59 -13.82
C PHE A 201 0.15 -3.80 -13.79
N TYR A 202 0.69 -4.09 -12.59
CA TYR A 202 1.61 -5.19 -12.36
C TYR A 202 0.89 -6.30 -11.60
N GLU A 203 0.22 -7.21 -12.31
CA GLU A 203 -0.66 -8.25 -11.73
C GLU A 203 -0.36 -9.65 -12.24
#